data_AF-A0A385SJ44-F1
#
_entry.id   AF-A0A385SJ44-F1
#
_cell.length_a   1.000
_cell.length_b   1.000
_cell.length_c   1.000
_cell.angle_alpha   90.00
_cell.angle_beta   90.00
_cell.angle_gamma   90.00
#
_symmetry.space_group_name_H-M   'P 1'
#
loop_
_entity.id
_entity.type
_entity.pdbx_description
1 polymer ?
#
loop_
_entity_poly.entity_id
_entity_poly.type
_entity_poly.pdbx_seq_one_letter_code
_entity_poly.pdbx_strand_id
1 'polypeptide(L)'
;MKNSALRRNVLFHLSALLFCSSCQYERGFEVYRVKEIYPDLIKASACRYCLDPTKDVLFDEPLIERSDVEYFDWNSQRVQLNEAGRAKIQRLKIPLEGLPVAVVVDGKPIYGFWLWNLYSSFGCDSVYTYPMLGFKIGFGLPDGNTYGEDPRFDNRLKDCLIRDGLLEYEPFQQRDQGVEILP
;
A
#
# COMPACT_ATOMS: atom_id res chain seq x y z
N MET A 1 -0.03 -24.88 -75.47
CA MET A 1 0.24 -25.89 -74.42
C MET A 1 1.69 -25.79 -73.96
N LYS A 2 1.94 -25.20 -72.78
CA LYS A 2 2.91 -25.61 -71.74
C LYS A 2 3.12 -24.44 -70.78
N ASN A 3 2.61 -24.65 -69.57
CA ASN A 3 2.79 -23.85 -68.36
C ASN A 3 4.23 -23.94 -67.82
N SER A 4 4.50 -23.11 -66.81
CA SER A 4 5.55 -23.17 -65.77
C SER A 4 6.73 -22.21 -65.96
N ALA A 5 7.21 -21.48 -64.96
CA ALA A 5 6.74 -21.26 -63.60
C ALA A 5 7.20 -19.87 -63.14
N LEU A 6 6.25 -19.04 -62.77
CA LEU A 6 6.47 -17.81 -62.01
C LEU A 6 6.35 -18.19 -60.53
N ARG A 7 7.45 -18.26 -59.78
CA ARG A 7 7.39 -18.30 -58.32
C ARG A 7 7.98 -17.00 -57.77
N ARG A 8 7.05 -16.08 -57.50
CA ARG A 8 7.27 -14.78 -56.86
C ARG A 8 7.65 -14.98 -55.39
N ASN A 9 8.55 -14.11 -54.97
CA ASN A 9 9.05 -13.95 -53.61
C ASN A 9 7.94 -13.89 -52.58
N VAL A 10 8.14 -14.68 -51.53
CA VAL A 10 7.46 -14.63 -50.24
C VAL A 10 7.83 -13.30 -49.58
N LEU A 11 6.91 -12.36 -49.50
CA LEU A 11 7.02 -11.23 -48.59
C LEU A 11 5.81 -11.23 -47.66
N PHE A 12 6.03 -11.79 -46.48
CA PHE A 12 5.14 -11.72 -45.33
C PHE A 12 4.98 -10.25 -44.90
N HIS A 13 3.80 -9.68 -45.07
CA HIS A 13 3.38 -8.50 -44.30
C HIS A 13 2.22 -8.90 -43.39
N LEU A 14 2.58 -9.67 -42.36
CA LEU A 14 1.83 -9.79 -41.11
C LEU A 14 2.10 -8.50 -40.32
N SER A 15 1.38 -7.42 -40.66
CA SER A 15 1.21 -6.26 -39.79
C SER A 15 0.25 -6.63 -38.66
N ALA A 16 0.70 -7.52 -37.78
CA ALA A 16 0.03 -7.86 -36.54
C ALA A 16 0.37 -6.77 -35.51
N LEU A 17 -0.61 -5.91 -35.22
CA LEU A 17 -0.96 -5.47 -33.87
C LEU A 17 0.20 -5.43 -32.85
N LEU A 18 1.15 -4.53 -33.06
CA LEU A 18 2.05 -4.04 -32.01
C LEU A 18 1.50 -2.72 -31.46
N PHE A 19 0.20 -2.69 -31.12
CA PHE A 19 -0.19 -1.92 -29.95
C PHE A 19 0.24 -2.75 -28.75
N CYS A 20 1.55 -2.70 -28.47
CA CYS A 20 1.99 -2.80 -27.10
C CYS A 20 1.40 -1.56 -26.44
N SER A 21 0.13 -1.65 -26.05
CA SER A 21 -0.44 -0.81 -25.02
C SER A 21 0.62 -0.87 -23.95
N SER A 22 1.36 0.22 -23.80
CA SER A 22 2.15 0.47 -22.62
C SER A 22 1.27 -0.01 -21.48
N CYS A 23 1.65 -1.13 -20.86
CA CYS A 23 1.20 -1.45 -19.51
C CYS A 23 1.71 -0.28 -18.68
N GLN A 24 1.00 0.84 -18.74
CA GLN A 24 1.00 1.85 -17.71
C GLN A 24 0.42 1.08 -16.54
N TYR A 25 1.31 0.38 -15.82
CA TYR A 25 1.02 -0.06 -14.48
C TYR A 25 0.53 1.20 -13.79
N GLU A 26 -0.78 1.28 -13.51
CA GLU A 26 -1.35 2.40 -12.78
C GLU A 26 -0.71 2.36 -11.40
N ARG A 27 0.39 3.10 -11.28
CA ARG A 27 1.04 3.31 -9.99
C ARG A 27 0.04 4.12 -9.18
N GLY A 28 -0.30 3.60 -8.00
CA GLY A 28 -1.31 4.17 -7.10
C GLY A 28 -0.85 4.00 -5.66
N PHE A 29 -1.79 3.72 -4.76
CA PHE A 29 -1.47 3.40 -3.38
C PHE A 29 -0.81 2.02 -3.28
N GLU A 30 0.36 1.97 -2.64
CA GLU A 30 1.09 0.74 -2.38
C GLU A 30 1.74 0.78 -0.99
N VAL A 31 1.93 -0.40 -0.38
CA VAL A 31 2.72 -0.58 0.83
C VAL A 31 3.84 -1.55 0.51
N TYR A 32 5.09 -1.11 0.68
CA TYR A 32 6.27 -1.94 0.45
C TYR A 32 6.93 -2.34 1.77
N ARG A 33 7.54 -3.51 1.79
CA ARG A 33 8.49 -3.86 2.85
C ARG A 33 9.79 -3.08 2.67
N VAL A 34 10.42 -2.73 3.79
CA VAL A 34 11.77 -2.14 3.81
C VAL A 34 12.81 -3.25 4.01
N LYS A 35 13.85 -3.29 3.17
CA LYS A 35 14.96 -4.27 3.19
C LYS A 35 15.87 -4.08 4.39
N GLU A 36 16.22 -2.83 4.68
CA GLU A 36 17.18 -2.46 5.71
C GLU A 36 16.55 -1.43 6.65
N ILE A 37 16.52 -1.74 7.94
CA ILE A 37 16.15 -0.77 8.96
C ILE A 37 17.43 0.04 9.19
N TYR A 38 17.49 1.23 8.62
CA TYR A 38 18.43 2.25 9.06
C TYR A 38 17.70 3.15 10.05
N PRO A 39 17.55 2.75 11.34
CA PRO A 39 17.22 3.78 12.30
C PRO A 39 18.40 4.75 12.23
N ASP A 40 18.14 6.00 11.85
CA ASP A 40 19.18 7.02 11.79
C ASP A 40 19.62 7.33 13.23
N LEU A 41 20.51 6.48 13.77
CA LEU A 41 20.98 6.52 15.15
C LEU A 41 21.75 7.82 15.46
N ILE A 42 22.09 8.60 14.43
CA ILE A 42 22.79 9.87 14.53
C ILE A 42 21.79 11.04 14.66
N LYS A 43 20.57 10.94 14.09
CA LYS A 43 19.44 11.84 14.38
C LYS A 43 18.62 11.44 15.61
N ALA A 44 18.97 10.32 16.24
CA ALA A 44 18.23 9.67 17.32
C ALA A 44 18.24 10.38 18.68
N SER A 45 18.48 11.70 18.75
CA SER A 45 18.33 12.41 20.02
C SER A 45 16.87 12.52 20.48
N ALA A 46 15.89 12.20 19.62
CA ALA A 46 14.47 12.11 19.99
C ALA A 46 13.78 10.81 19.50
N CYS A 47 13.96 10.40 18.23
CA CYS A 47 13.23 9.26 17.67
C CYS A 47 14.16 8.09 17.30
N ARG A 48 14.07 6.96 18.02
CA ARG A 48 14.94 5.79 17.81
C ARG A 48 14.50 4.91 16.65
N TYR A 49 13.23 4.93 16.25
CA TYR A 49 12.71 4.00 15.25
C TYR A 49 12.18 4.69 13.98
N CYS A 50 12.10 6.03 13.95
CA CYS A 50 11.54 6.80 12.84
C CYS A 50 12.04 6.30 11.48
N LEU A 51 11.11 5.86 10.64
CA LEU A 51 11.38 5.34 9.31
C LEU A 51 11.16 6.43 8.26
N ASP A 52 12.25 6.85 7.60
CA ASP A 52 12.22 7.71 6.41
C ASP A 52 12.77 6.92 5.20
N PRO A 53 11.94 6.06 4.58
CA PRO A 53 12.40 5.11 3.58
C PRO A 53 12.62 5.80 2.23
N THR A 54 13.77 5.54 1.62
CA THR A 54 14.04 5.84 0.21
C THR A 54 13.68 4.64 -0.67
N LYS A 55 13.59 4.85 -1.99
CA LYS A 55 13.14 3.79 -2.91
C LYS A 55 14.12 2.60 -3.00
N ASP A 56 15.41 2.86 -2.88
CA ASP A 56 16.50 1.88 -2.94
C ASP A 56 16.50 0.88 -1.78
N VAL A 57 15.87 1.24 -0.65
CA VAL A 57 15.74 0.35 0.52
C VAL A 57 14.42 -0.42 0.53
N LEU A 58 13.60 -0.36 -0.52
CA LEU A 58 12.35 -1.13 -0.60
C LEU A 58 12.56 -2.49 -1.28
N PHE A 59 11.75 -3.47 -0.88
CA PHE A 59 11.60 -4.71 -1.67
C PHE A 59 11.03 -4.42 -3.06
N ASP A 60 11.30 -5.33 -4.00
CA ASP A 60 10.96 -5.09 -5.42
C ASP A 60 9.45 -5.23 -5.68
N GLU A 61 8.74 -5.98 -4.85
CA GLU A 61 7.29 -6.19 -4.93
C GLU A 61 6.55 -5.57 -3.73
N PRO A 62 5.37 -4.97 -3.95
CA PRO A 62 4.55 -4.43 -2.87
C PRO A 62 3.97 -5.55 -2.01
N LEU A 63 3.88 -5.29 -0.71
CA LEU A 63 3.16 -6.13 0.24
C LEU A 63 1.63 -5.98 0.07
N ILE A 64 1.18 -4.74 -0.12
CA ILE A 64 -0.21 -4.37 -0.42
C ILE A 64 -0.17 -3.45 -1.63
N GLU A 65 -1.00 -3.71 -2.61
CA GLU A 65 -1.16 -2.86 -3.80
C GLU A 65 -2.57 -2.27 -3.87
N ARG A 66 -2.81 -1.34 -4.79
CA ARG A 66 -4.13 -0.69 -4.94
C ARG A 66 -5.27 -1.70 -5.03
N SER A 67 -5.11 -2.78 -5.79
CA SER A 67 -6.16 -3.79 -5.99
C SER A 67 -6.46 -4.62 -4.75
N ASP A 68 -5.68 -4.53 -3.67
CA ASP A 68 -5.95 -5.18 -2.38
C ASP A 68 -6.83 -4.34 -1.45
N VAL A 69 -7.01 -3.05 -1.77
CA VAL A 69 -7.72 -2.08 -0.93
C VAL A 69 -9.14 -1.88 -1.45
N GLU A 70 -10.10 -2.02 -0.54
CA GLU A 70 -11.52 -1.76 -0.79
C GLU A 70 -11.84 -0.28 -0.61
N TYR A 71 -11.44 0.31 0.52
CA TYR A 71 -11.49 1.76 0.75
C TYR A 71 -10.49 2.20 1.82
N PHE A 72 -10.26 3.52 1.88
CA PHE A 72 -9.44 4.19 2.88
C PHE A 72 -10.25 5.32 3.53
N ASP A 73 -10.41 5.26 4.84
CA ASP A 73 -11.01 6.34 5.64
C ASP A 73 -9.92 7.33 6.03
N TRP A 74 -9.97 8.51 5.41
CA TRP A 74 -9.00 9.59 5.61
C TRP A 74 -8.96 10.11 7.04
N ASN A 75 -10.13 10.21 7.69
CA ASN A 75 -10.25 10.87 8.98
C ASN A 75 -9.76 9.94 10.09
N SER A 76 -10.09 8.65 10.00
CA SER A 76 -9.66 7.66 10.98
C SER A 76 -8.33 6.99 10.64
N GLN A 77 -7.77 7.25 9.45
CA GLN A 77 -6.56 6.59 8.92
C GLN A 77 -6.71 5.06 8.90
N ARG A 78 -7.88 4.57 8.49
CA ARG A 78 -8.21 3.15 8.43
C ARG A 78 -8.17 2.64 7.00
N VAL A 79 -7.45 1.54 6.79
CA VAL A 79 -7.41 0.81 5.53
C VAL A 79 -8.32 -0.39 5.62
N GLN A 80 -9.33 -0.45 4.74
CA GLN A 80 -10.13 -1.66 4.55
C GLN A 80 -9.57 -2.46 3.39
N LEU A 81 -9.13 -3.68 3.69
CA LEU A 81 -8.64 -4.61 2.69
C LEU A 81 -9.78 -5.50 2.16
N ASN A 82 -9.73 -5.82 0.87
CA ASN A 82 -10.56 -6.85 0.28
C ASN A 82 -10.01 -8.26 0.63
N GLU A 83 -10.63 -9.31 0.08
CA GLU A 83 -10.26 -10.69 0.42
C GLU A 83 -8.80 -11.03 0.07
N ALA A 84 -8.30 -10.56 -1.08
CA ALA A 84 -6.91 -10.79 -1.49
C ALA A 84 -5.92 -10.10 -0.54
N GLY A 85 -6.16 -8.81 -0.23
CA GLY A 85 -5.35 -8.07 0.73
C GLY A 85 -5.34 -8.69 2.12
N ARG A 86 -6.51 -9.12 2.60
CA ARG A 86 -6.64 -9.83 3.88
C ARG A 86 -5.82 -11.12 3.90
N ALA A 87 -5.84 -11.90 2.83
CA ALA A 87 -5.05 -13.12 2.73
C ALA A 87 -3.55 -12.84 2.72
N LYS A 88 -3.09 -11.73 2.10
CA LYS A 88 -1.68 -11.28 2.18
C LYS A 88 -1.27 -10.98 3.62
N ILE A 89 -2.08 -10.21 4.35
CA ILE A 89 -1.83 -9.87 5.77
C ILE A 89 -1.86 -11.10 6.68
N GLN A 90 -2.83 -12.01 6.52
CA GLN A 90 -2.93 -13.22 7.36
C GLN A 90 -1.71 -14.14 7.24
N ARG A 91 -1.07 -14.19 6.07
CA ARG A 91 0.12 -15.02 5.82
C ARG A 91 1.42 -14.32 6.24
N LEU A 92 1.36 -13.03 6.53
CA LEU A 92 2.52 -12.24 6.88
C LEU A 92 3.04 -12.65 8.26
N LYS A 93 4.30 -13.08 8.31
CA LYS A 93 5.00 -13.34 9.57
C LYS A 93 5.65 -12.05 10.04
N ILE A 94 5.13 -11.48 11.12
CA ILE A 94 5.67 -10.25 11.72
C ILE A 94 6.61 -10.64 12.87
N PRO A 95 7.90 -10.31 12.79
CA PRO A 95 8.87 -10.54 13.88
C PRO A 95 8.46 -9.82 15.17
N LEU A 96 9.01 -10.23 16.31
CA LEU A 96 8.64 -9.64 17.62
C LEU A 96 9.03 -8.16 17.69
N GLU A 97 10.14 -7.81 17.05
CA GLU A 97 10.66 -6.45 16.86
C GLU A 97 9.84 -5.60 15.86
N GLY A 98 8.79 -6.15 15.26
CA GLY A 98 7.99 -5.49 14.23
C GLY A 98 8.55 -5.68 12.81
N LEU A 99 7.76 -5.27 11.82
CA LEU A 99 8.15 -5.30 10.41
C LEU A 99 8.07 -3.88 9.82
N PRO A 100 9.19 -3.31 9.34
CA PRO A 100 9.21 -1.99 8.73
C PRO A 100 8.58 -2.02 7.33
N VAL A 101 7.71 -1.05 7.07
CA VAL A 101 7.03 -0.88 5.79
C VAL A 101 6.98 0.60 5.41
N ALA A 102 6.70 0.88 4.14
CA ALA A 102 6.60 2.21 3.59
C ALA A 102 5.31 2.37 2.80
N VAL A 103 4.61 3.48 2.99
CA VAL A 103 3.58 3.90 2.03
C VAL A 103 4.27 4.54 0.83
N VAL A 104 3.91 4.06 -0.34
CA VAL A 104 4.41 4.51 -1.64
C VAL A 104 3.21 4.98 -2.46
N VAL A 105 3.33 6.17 -3.03
CA VAL A 105 2.34 6.75 -3.94
C VAL A 105 3.01 7.01 -5.28
N ASP A 106 2.45 6.45 -6.35
CA ASP A 106 2.94 6.62 -7.71
C ASP A 106 4.43 6.21 -7.88
N GLY A 107 4.88 5.23 -7.08
CA GLY A 107 6.26 4.77 -7.02
C GLY A 107 7.23 5.68 -6.27
N LYS A 108 6.72 6.64 -5.48
CA LYS A 108 7.50 7.50 -4.58
C LYS A 108 7.15 7.19 -3.12
N PRO A 109 8.11 6.79 -2.28
CA PRO A 109 7.88 6.68 -0.83
C PRO A 109 7.44 8.03 -0.27
N ILE A 110 6.44 8.00 0.62
CA ILE A 110 5.94 9.21 1.27
C ILE A 110 6.13 9.20 2.78
N TYR A 111 6.04 8.03 3.43
CA TYR A 111 6.43 7.83 4.83
C TYR A 111 6.62 6.35 5.16
N GLY A 112 7.43 6.07 6.18
CA GLY A 112 7.60 4.74 6.76
C GLY A 112 6.72 4.53 8.00
N PHE A 113 6.39 3.27 8.28
CA PHE A 113 5.68 2.88 9.49
C PHE A 113 5.96 1.42 9.86
N TRP A 114 5.59 1.05 11.08
CA TRP A 114 5.78 -0.31 11.59
C TRP A 114 4.50 -1.11 11.56
N LEU A 115 4.57 -2.34 11.04
CA LEU A 115 3.61 -3.39 11.36
C LEU A 115 4.07 -4.05 12.67
N TRP A 116 3.37 -3.76 13.76
CA TRP A 116 3.72 -4.32 15.06
C TRP A 116 3.19 -5.72 15.26
N ASN A 117 4.00 -6.52 15.93
CA ASN A 117 3.54 -7.78 16.48
C ASN A 117 2.68 -7.52 17.72
N LEU A 118 1.51 -8.17 17.80
CA LEU A 118 0.56 -8.02 18.92
C LEU A 118 1.16 -8.38 20.28
N TYR A 119 2.21 -9.20 20.31
CA TYR A 119 2.91 -9.62 21.52
C TYR A 119 4.14 -8.76 21.86
N SER A 120 4.42 -7.74 21.04
CA SER A 120 5.55 -6.84 21.27
C SER A 120 5.23 -5.78 22.32
N SER A 121 6.16 -5.58 23.26
CA SER A 121 6.18 -4.42 24.17
C SER A 121 7.09 -3.29 23.67
N PHE A 122 7.68 -3.43 22.48
CA PHE A 122 8.46 -2.38 21.84
C PHE A 122 7.52 -1.29 21.34
N GLY A 123 7.21 -0.34 22.22
CA GLY A 123 6.40 0.83 21.91
C GLY A 123 7.29 2.05 21.76
N CYS A 124 7.67 2.39 20.53
CA CYS A 124 8.12 3.73 20.20
C CYS A 124 8.09 3.85 18.68
N ASP A 125 7.12 4.58 18.14
CA ASP A 125 7.39 5.38 16.94
C ASP A 125 6.25 6.26 16.49
N SER A 126 6.64 7.26 15.70
CA SER A 126 5.81 8.14 14.90
C SER A 126 4.63 7.39 14.28
N VAL A 127 4.78 6.46 13.33
CA VAL A 127 3.65 5.81 12.64
C VAL A 127 3.66 4.29 12.82
N TYR A 128 2.50 3.69 13.10
CA TYR A 128 2.41 2.26 13.35
C TYR A 128 1.04 1.65 13.03
N THR A 129 0.96 0.33 12.97
CA THR A 129 -0.32 -0.40 12.99
C THR A 129 -0.16 -1.82 13.51
N TYR A 130 -1.25 -2.38 14.05
CA TYR A 130 -1.38 -3.82 14.27
C TYR A 130 -2.23 -4.38 13.12
N PRO A 131 -1.62 -5.04 12.12
CA PRO A 131 -2.33 -5.39 10.90
C PRO A 131 -3.30 -6.55 11.15
N MET A 132 -4.58 -6.20 11.36
CA MET A 132 -5.72 -7.12 11.32
C MET A 132 -6.38 -7.07 9.92
N LEU A 133 -7.48 -7.80 9.73
CA LEU A 133 -8.21 -7.89 8.44
C LEU A 133 -8.66 -6.53 7.86
N GLY A 134 -8.71 -5.51 8.70
CA GLY A 134 -8.55 -4.10 8.36
C GLY A 134 -7.74 -3.48 9.48
N PHE A 135 -7.02 -2.41 9.20
CA PHE A 135 -6.12 -1.84 10.20
C PHE A 135 -6.14 -0.33 10.20
N LYS A 136 -6.02 0.22 11.41
CA LYS A 136 -5.86 1.66 11.64
C LYS A 136 -4.37 1.96 11.71
N ILE A 137 -3.91 2.88 10.88
CA ILE A 137 -2.56 3.43 10.95
C ILE A 137 -2.58 4.48 12.06
N GLY A 138 -1.94 4.22 13.18
CA GLY A 138 -1.79 5.10 14.33
C GLY A 138 -0.59 6.03 14.21
N PHE A 139 -0.56 7.09 15.04
CA PHE A 139 0.61 7.97 15.18
C PHE A 139 0.89 8.29 16.66
N GLY A 140 2.13 8.05 17.09
CA GLY A 140 2.62 8.27 18.44
C GLY A 140 2.12 7.22 19.43
N LEU A 141 2.93 6.19 19.69
CA LEU A 141 2.67 5.19 20.73
C LEU A 141 3.67 5.31 21.90
N PRO A 142 3.21 5.29 23.16
CA PRO A 142 1.81 5.44 23.61
C PRO A 142 1.24 6.82 23.25
N ASP A 143 -0.09 6.97 23.33
CA ASP A 143 -0.78 8.23 22.99
C ASP A 143 -0.06 9.46 23.58
N GLY A 144 0.24 10.44 22.73
CA GLY A 144 0.95 11.67 23.11
C GLY A 144 2.47 11.59 23.06
N ASN A 145 3.05 10.42 22.80
CA ASN A 145 4.48 10.25 22.53
C ASN A 145 4.78 10.43 21.03
N THR A 146 4.49 11.63 20.52
CA THR A 146 4.66 11.97 19.10
C THR A 146 6.06 12.52 18.83
N TYR A 147 6.67 12.06 17.75
CA TYR A 147 7.95 12.55 17.26
C TYR A 147 7.77 13.12 15.86
N GLY A 148 8.04 14.42 15.72
CA GLY A 148 7.88 15.13 14.45
C GLY A 148 6.42 15.43 14.08
N GLU A 149 6.22 15.81 12.82
CA GLU A 149 4.90 16.02 12.23
C GLU A 149 4.26 14.68 11.84
N ASP A 150 2.94 14.60 11.90
CA ASP A 150 2.19 13.41 11.50
C ASP A 150 2.20 13.27 9.97
N PRO A 151 2.95 12.30 9.40
CA PRO A 151 3.12 12.22 7.96
C PRO A 151 1.96 11.51 7.26
N ARG A 152 0.99 10.95 8.02
CA ARG A 152 -0.14 10.18 7.47
C ARG A 152 -1.07 11.03 6.60
N PHE A 153 -1.11 12.33 6.84
CA PHE A 153 -1.97 13.29 6.15
C PHE A 153 -1.28 13.96 4.94
N ASP A 154 -0.39 13.24 4.25
CA ASP A 154 0.27 13.73 3.02
C ASP A 154 -0.75 13.94 1.88
N ASN A 155 -0.74 15.14 1.27
CA ASN A 155 -1.67 15.48 0.19
C ASN A 155 -1.52 14.56 -1.04
N ARG A 156 -0.33 14.04 -1.31
CA ARG A 156 -0.11 13.09 -2.42
C ARG A 156 -0.90 11.81 -2.20
N LEU A 157 -0.97 11.32 -0.96
CA LEU A 157 -1.81 10.18 -0.61
C LEU A 157 -3.28 10.52 -0.80
N LYS A 158 -3.72 11.67 -0.30
CA LYS A 158 -5.12 12.10 -0.45
C LYS A 158 -5.54 12.15 -1.92
N ASP A 159 -4.75 12.83 -2.75
CA ASP A 159 -5.02 12.97 -4.19
C ASP A 159 -5.06 11.60 -4.89
N CYS A 160 -4.14 10.70 -4.53
CA CYS A 160 -4.12 9.31 -5.01
C CYS A 160 -5.39 8.54 -4.62
N LEU A 161 -5.82 8.62 -3.36
CA LEU A 161 -7.01 7.93 -2.89
C LEU A 161 -8.28 8.45 -3.57
N ILE A 162 -8.36 9.75 -3.85
CA ILE A 162 -9.48 10.35 -4.61
C ILE A 162 -9.47 9.86 -6.05
N ARG A 163 -8.32 9.98 -6.72
CA ARG A 163 -8.12 9.56 -8.11
C ARG A 163 -8.50 8.09 -8.31
N ASP A 164 -8.10 7.24 -7.37
CA ASP A 164 -8.27 5.80 -7.48
C ASP A 164 -9.62 5.31 -6.92
N GLY A 165 -10.51 6.23 -6.52
CA GLY A 165 -11.83 5.91 -5.97
C GLY A 165 -11.79 5.12 -4.65
N LEU A 166 -10.73 5.28 -3.86
CA LEU A 166 -10.55 4.63 -2.55
C LEU A 166 -11.04 5.48 -1.39
N LEU A 167 -11.15 6.79 -1.55
CA LEU A 167 -11.48 7.67 -0.44
C LEU A 167 -12.95 7.49 -0.03
N GLU A 168 -13.19 7.08 1.21
CA GLU A 168 -14.55 7.09 1.78
C GLU A 168 -14.93 8.54 2.11
N TYR A 169 -15.95 9.06 1.43
CA TYR A 169 -16.39 10.46 1.55
C TYR A 169 -17.56 10.68 2.53
N GLU A 170 -18.20 9.62 3.03
CA GLU A 170 -19.44 9.75 3.80
C GLU A 170 -19.24 9.31 5.26
N PRO A 171 -19.72 10.08 6.25
CA PRO A 171 -19.76 9.62 7.63
C PRO A 171 -20.69 8.41 7.74
N PHE A 172 -20.23 7.36 8.42
CA PHE A 172 -21.01 6.16 8.75
C PHE A 172 -22.28 6.54 9.55
N GLN A 173 -23.36 6.90 8.87
CA GLN A 173 -24.71 6.91 9.42
C GLN A 173 -25.26 5.48 9.28
N GLN A 174 -25.22 4.73 10.38
CA GLN A 174 -26.03 3.57 10.73
C GLN A 174 -26.68 2.81 9.55
N ARG A 175 -25.93 1.86 8.97
CA ARG A 175 -26.54 0.65 8.39
C ARG A 175 -26.59 -0.43 9.48
N ASP A 176 -27.44 -0.21 10.47
CA ASP A 176 -27.97 -1.28 11.30
C ASP A 176 -29.31 -0.84 11.88
N GLN A 177 -30.34 -1.66 11.61
CA GLN A 177 -31.71 -1.73 12.15
C GLN A 177 -32.76 -1.72 11.03
N GLY A 178 -33.07 -2.93 10.54
CA GLY A 178 -34.12 -3.16 9.56
C GLY A 178 -34.31 -4.64 9.24
N VAL A 179 -34.34 -5.50 10.26
CA VAL A 179 -34.94 -6.85 10.13
C VAL A 179 -36.10 -6.90 11.11
N GLU A 180 -37.26 -6.55 10.59
CA GLU A 180 -38.55 -6.78 11.21
C GLU A 180 -38.82 -8.30 11.17
N ILE A 181 -38.94 -8.93 12.35
CA ILE A 181 -39.58 -10.24 12.47
C ILE A 181 -40.71 -10.09 13.48
N LEU A 182 -41.92 -9.91 12.95
CA LEU A 182 -43.18 -10.08 13.66
C LEU A 182 -43.42 -11.57 13.95
N PRO A 183 -44.07 -11.88 15.07
CA PRO A 183 -45.22 -12.78 15.07
C PRO A 183 -46.54 -12.03 14.94
#